data_AF-A0A7L2NL96-F1
#
_entry.id   AF-A0A7L2NL96-F1
#
_cell.length_a   1.000
_cell.length_b   1.000
_cell.length_c   1.000
_cell.angle_alpha   90.00
_cell.angle_beta   90.00
_cell.angle_gamma   90.00
#
_symmetry.space_group_name_H-M   'P 1'
#
loop_
_entity.id
_entity.type
_entity.pdbx_description
1 polymer ?
#
loop_
_entity_poly.entity_id
_entity_poly.type
_entity_poly.pdbx_seq_one_letter_code
_entity_poly.pdbx_strand_id
1 'polypeptide(L)'
;GTCVIDWLVSSSSVRNRREGLLLASSLLSEGYLQPAGDTSKAAAEGLSDNPFLDLSDAYYYFPDSGFFCEGYSSDDDVVLKEEFRGTIVKQGCLLKQ
;
A
#
# COMPACT_ATOMS: atom_id res chain seq x y z
N GLY A 1 1.21 10.68 -0.53
CA GLY A 1 0.32 11.48 0.32
C GLY A 1 -0.59 12.27 -0.56
N THR A 2 -0.04 13.20 -1.34
CA THR A 2 -0.77 14.08 -2.26
C THR A 2 -1.80 13.35 -3.14
N CYS A 3 -1.46 12.21 -3.75
CA CYS A 3 -2.41 11.46 -4.58
C CYS A 3 -3.64 10.97 -3.82
N VAL A 4 -3.53 10.62 -2.53
CA VAL A 4 -4.68 10.21 -1.71
C VAL A 4 -5.62 11.39 -1.51
N ILE A 5 -5.05 12.57 -1.22
CA ILE A 5 -5.84 13.79 -1.02
C ILE A 5 -6.52 14.22 -2.32
N ASP A 6 -5.78 14.18 -3.43
CA ASP A 6 -6.33 14.51 -4.75
C ASP A 6 -7.45 13.52 -5.14
N TRP A 7 -7.27 12.23 -4.83
CA TRP A 7 -8.31 11.23 -5.03
C TRP A 7 -9.57 11.56 -4.22
N LEU A 8 -9.45 11.85 -2.92
CA LEU A 8 -10.58 12.21 -2.05
C LEU A 8 -11.35 13.45 -2.54
N VAL A 9 -10.64 14.45 -3.07
CA VAL A 9 -11.26 15.63 -3.67
C VAL A 9 -11.94 15.27 -5.00
N SER A 10 -11.27 14.48 -5.84
CA SER A 10 -11.81 14.06 -7.15
C SER A 10 -13.04 13.15 -7.04
N SER A 11 -13.11 12.34 -5.98
CA SER A 11 -14.24 11.45 -5.68
C SER A 11 -15.41 12.19 -5.03
N SER A 12 -15.30 13.51 -4.82
CA SER A 12 -16.27 14.32 -4.07
C SER A 12 -16.51 13.84 -2.62
N SER A 13 -15.57 13.09 -2.04
CA SER A 13 -15.64 12.66 -0.64
C SER A 13 -15.35 13.80 0.35
N VAL A 14 -14.60 14.81 -0.10
CA VAL A 14 -14.27 16.02 0.65
C VAL A 14 -14.32 17.25 -0.25
N ARG A 15 -14.56 18.44 0.31
CA ARG A 15 -14.73 19.68 -0.48
C ARG A 15 -13.41 20.38 -0.78
N ASN A 16 -12.39 20.12 0.01
CA ASN A 16 -11.10 20.80 -0.06
C ASN A 16 -9.98 19.93 0.51
N ARG A 17 -8.74 20.37 0.24
CA ARG A 17 -7.52 19.67 0.65
C ARG A 17 -7.40 19.49 2.16
N ARG A 18 -7.88 20.45 2.95
CA ARG A 18 -7.81 20.41 4.42
C ARG A 18 -8.75 19.35 5.01
N GLU A 19 -9.96 19.24 4.47
CA GLU A 19 -10.88 18.15 4.81
C GLU A 19 -10.32 16.79 4.37
N GLY A 20 -9.70 16.74 3.18
CA GLY A 20 -9.00 15.55 2.71
C GLY A 20 -7.90 15.10 3.66
N LEU A 21 -7.10 16.05 4.17
CA LEU A 21 -6.05 15.76 5.14
C LEU A 21 -6.63 15.14 6.41
N LEU A 22 -7.68 15.73 6.99
CA LEU A 22 -8.33 15.21 8.19
C LEU A 22 -8.84 13.78 7.98
N LEU A 23 -9.55 13.52 6.87
CA LEU A 23 -10.08 12.20 6.56
C LEU A 23 -8.96 11.18 6.30
N ALA A 24 -7.92 11.55 5.55
CA ALA A 24 -6.78 10.68 5.27
C ALA A 24 -6.00 10.32 6.55
N SER A 25 -5.87 11.25 7.50
CA SER A 25 -5.29 10.97 8.81
C SER A 25 -6.14 9.95 9.58
N SER A 26 -7.46 10.06 9.55
CA SER A 26 -8.34 9.04 10.15
C SER A 26 -8.18 7.68 9.45
N LEU A 27 -8.08 7.63 8.12
CA LEU A 27 -7.86 6.38 7.40
C LEU A 27 -6.53 5.70 7.78
N LEU A 28 -5.48 6.50 8.01
CA LEU A 28 -4.19 6.00 8.49
C LEU A 28 -4.29 5.49 9.94
N SER A 29 -4.91 6.26 10.84
CA SER A 29 -5.05 5.88 12.26
C SER A 29 -5.91 4.63 12.47
N GLU A 30 -6.95 4.44 11.66
CA GLU A 30 -7.81 3.25 11.68
C GLU A 30 -7.19 2.05 10.92
N GLY A 31 -6.02 2.23 10.32
CA GLY A 31 -5.26 1.18 9.65
C GLY A 31 -5.71 0.85 8.21
N TYR A 32 -6.67 1.59 7.64
CA TYR A 32 -7.05 1.45 6.23
C TYR A 32 -5.91 1.85 5.28
N LEU A 33 -5.03 2.74 5.72
CA LEU A 33 -3.78 3.06 5.05
C LEU A 33 -2.61 2.63 5.93
N GLN A 34 -1.53 2.19 5.30
CA GLN A 34 -0.27 1.84 5.95
C GLN A 34 0.86 2.69 5.36
N PRO A 35 1.79 3.23 6.17
CA PRO A 35 2.89 4.05 5.68
C PRO A 35 3.95 3.20 4.96
N ALA A 36 4.46 3.69 3.84
CA ALA A 36 5.53 3.06 3.06
C ALA A 36 6.65 4.04 2.71
N GLY A 37 7.89 3.58 2.80
CA GLY A 37 9.08 4.44 2.68
C GLY A 37 9.34 5.28 3.94
N ASP A 38 10.54 5.84 4.01
CA ASP A 38 11.09 6.41 5.25
C ASP A 38 10.31 7.66 5.70
N THR A 39 9.92 8.53 4.78
CA THR A 39 9.21 9.79 5.08
C THR A 39 7.92 9.58 5.86
N SER A 40 7.02 8.72 5.37
CA SER A 40 5.75 8.44 6.04
C SER A 40 5.89 7.52 7.24
N LYS A 41 6.88 6.60 7.25
CA LYS A 41 7.14 5.74 8.42
C LYS A 41 7.62 6.57 9.61
N ALA A 42 8.58 7.48 9.39
CA ALA A 42 9.06 8.38 10.43
C ALA A 42 7.95 9.29 10.98
N ALA A 43 7.05 9.76 10.13
CA ALA A 43 5.91 10.56 10.56
C ALA A 43 4.88 9.77 11.39
N ALA A 44 4.66 8.50 11.03
CA ALA A 44 3.75 7.61 11.75
C ALA A 44 4.32 7.12 13.10
N GLU A 45 5.63 6.95 13.21
CA GLU A 45 6.32 6.59 14.45
C GLU A 45 6.49 7.77 15.42
N GLY A 46 6.48 8.99 14.89
CA GLY A 46 6.58 10.21 15.69
C GLY A 46 5.33 10.46 16.54
N LEU A 47 5.50 11.16 17.68
CA LEU A 47 4.39 11.63 18.53
C LEU A 47 3.66 12.85 17.93
N SER A 48 3.55 12.93 16.60
CA SER A 48 2.86 14.05 15.95
C SER A 48 1.35 13.82 15.97
N ASP A 49 0.57 14.89 16.21
CA ASP A 49 -0.89 14.83 16.15
C ASP A 49 -1.43 14.50 14.75
N ASN A 50 -0.57 14.56 13.72
CA ASN A 50 -0.96 14.34 12.33
C ASN A 50 0.03 13.41 11.59
N PRO A 51 -0.10 12.08 11.74
CA PRO A 51 0.83 11.10 11.17
C PRO A 51 0.76 10.99 9.64
N PHE A 52 -0.32 11.51 9.02
CA PHE A 52 -0.45 11.54 7.56
C PHE A 52 0.20 12.79 6.97
N LEU A 53 1.05 12.59 5.96
CA LEU A 53 1.75 13.65 5.25
C LEU A 53 1.16 13.84 3.86
N ASP A 54 0.64 15.05 3.61
CA ASP A 54 0.27 15.51 2.28
C ASP A 54 1.49 15.97 1.48
N LEU A 55 2.39 15.02 1.23
CA LEU A 55 3.57 15.20 0.39
C LEU A 55 3.53 14.18 -0.76
N SER A 56 4.22 14.51 -1.85
CA SER A 56 4.34 13.66 -3.03
C SER A 56 5.27 12.46 -2.80
N ASP A 57 6.23 12.59 -1.89
CA ASP A 57 7.25 11.58 -1.54
C ASP A 57 6.87 10.72 -0.32
N ALA A 58 5.77 11.03 0.37
CA ALA A 58 5.21 10.18 1.42
C ALA A 58 4.36 9.08 0.79
N TYR A 59 4.70 7.79 0.92
CA TYR A 59 3.93 6.72 0.29
C TYR A 59 3.01 6.02 1.28
N TYR A 60 1.88 5.52 0.77
CA TYR A 60 0.89 4.80 1.54
C TYR A 60 0.32 3.67 0.70
N TYR A 61 -0.06 2.56 1.33
CA TYR A 61 -0.67 1.40 0.68
C TYR A 61 -1.87 0.90 1.48
N PHE A 62 -2.76 0.15 0.83
CA PHE A 62 -3.87 -0.53 1.49
C PHE A 62 -3.40 -1.90 2.01
N PRO A 63 -3.75 -2.31 3.25
CA PRO A 63 -3.35 -3.61 3.80
C PRO A 63 -3.75 -4.82 2.95
N ASP A 64 -4.85 -4.71 2.20
CA ASP A 64 -5.42 -5.77 1.36
C ASP A 64 -4.91 -5.74 -0.10
N SER A 65 -4.04 -4.79 -0.44
CA SER A 65 -3.51 -4.66 -1.80
C SER A 65 -2.50 -5.74 -2.20
N GLY A 66 -2.09 -6.60 -1.27
CA GLY A 66 -1.01 -7.56 -1.47
C GLY A 66 0.38 -6.90 -1.59
N PHE A 67 0.51 -5.64 -1.18
CA PHE A 67 1.80 -4.96 -1.12
C PHE A 67 2.63 -5.52 0.03
N PHE A 68 3.75 -6.16 -0.32
CA PHE A 68 4.77 -6.60 0.61
C PHE A 68 5.93 -5.61 0.57
N CYS A 69 6.13 -4.88 1.65
CA CYS A 69 7.33 -4.07 1.84
C CYS A 69 8.48 -5.04 2.17
N GLU A 70 9.04 -5.72 1.17
CA GLU A 70 10.29 -6.45 1.32
C GLU A 70 11.36 -5.43 1.75
N GLY A 71 11.74 -5.47 3.04
CA GLY A 71 12.97 -4.83 3.47
C GLY A 71 14.08 -5.51 2.70
N TYR A 72 14.75 -4.78 1.81
CA TYR A 72 15.93 -5.19 1.03
C TYR A 72 16.14 -6.70 1.03
N SER A 73 15.66 -7.39 -0.01
CA SER A 73 16.01 -8.80 -0.25
C SER A 73 17.52 -8.95 -0.09
N SER A 74 17.94 -9.45 1.08
CA SER A 74 19.14 -10.26 1.16
C SER A 74 18.83 -11.45 0.26
N ASP A 75 19.76 -11.81 -0.61
CA ASP A 75 19.68 -12.84 -1.67
C ASP A 75 19.51 -14.27 -1.10
N ASP A 76 18.71 -14.45 -0.04
CA ASP A 76 18.67 -15.66 0.76
C ASP A 76 17.26 -16.15 1.16
N ASP A 77 16.16 -15.51 0.73
CA ASP A 77 14.82 -15.97 1.10
C ASP A 77 14.01 -16.58 -0.06
N VAL A 78 14.29 -17.87 -0.25
CA VAL A 78 13.35 -18.98 -0.48
C VAL A 78 12.06 -18.62 -1.22
N VAL A 79 12.01 -18.97 -2.51
CA VAL A 79 10.79 -19.22 -3.28
C VAL A 79 9.79 -19.98 -2.40
N LEU A 80 8.73 -19.30 -1.97
CA LEU A 80 7.60 -19.95 -1.29
C LEU A 80 7.08 -21.04 -2.24
N LYS A 81 7.39 -22.30 -1.89
CA LYS A 81 6.75 -23.47 -2.47
C LYS A 81 5.28 -23.45 -2.04
N GLU A 82 4.46 -22.65 -2.72
CA GLU A 82 3.04 -22.98 -2.81
C GLU A 82 2.95 -24.27 -3.61
N GLU A 83 2.72 -25.39 -2.90
CA GLU A 83 2.38 -26.65 -3.53
C GLU A 83 1.02 -26.49 -4.21
N PHE A 84 1.02 -26.14 -5.50
CA PHE A 84 -0.19 -26.12 -6.32
C PHE A 84 -0.75 -27.54 -6.40
N ARG A 85 -1.71 -27.87 -5.52
CA ARG A 85 -2.52 -29.08 -5.64
C ARG A 85 -3.79 -28.74 -6.41
N GLY A 86 -3.90 -29.32 -7.61
CA GLY A 86 -5.07 -29.23 -8.46
C GLY A 86 -5.22 -30.50 -9.28
N THR A 87 -6.46 -30.83 -9.66
CA THR A 87 -6.70 -31.92 -10.61
C THR A 87 -6.51 -31.37 -12.02
N ILE A 88 -5.63 -31.99 -12.82
CA ILE A 88 -5.43 -31.60 -14.22
C ILE A 88 -6.71 -31.92 -15.00
N VAL A 89 -7.44 -30.88 -15.44
CA VAL A 89 -8.70 -31.06 -16.18
C VAL A 89 -8.47 -31.23 -17.68
N LYS A 90 -7.37 -30.72 -18.25
CA LYS A 90 -6.94 -30.98 -19.63
C LYS A 90 -5.42 -30.92 -19.79
N GLN A 91 -4.84 -31.97 -20.36
CA GLN A 91 -3.42 -32.02 -20.72
C GLN A 91 -3.27 -31.60 -22.18
N GLY A 92 -2.71 -30.41 -22.41
CA GLY A 92 -2.26 -29.97 -23.73
C GLY A 92 -0.73 -29.97 -23.77
N CYS A 93 -0.13 -30.33 -24.90
CA CYS A 93 1.31 -30.24 -25.11
C CYS A 93 1.67 -28.90 -25.80
N LEU A 94 2.58 -28.13 -25.20
CA LEU A 94 3.23 -27.02 -25.89
C LEU A 94 4.33 -27.59 -26.79
N LEU A 95 4.16 -27.50 -28.11
CA LEU A 95 5.28 -27.65 -29.05
C LEU A 95 6.07 -26.34 -29.05
N LYS A 96 7.37 -26.42 -28.75
CA LYS A 96 8.31 -25.33 -28.99
C LYS A 96 8.93 -25.55 -30.37
N GLN A 97 8.80 -24.58 -31.28
CA GLN A 97 9.61 -24.51 -32.50
C GLN A 97 11.05 -24.10 -32.17
#